data_AF-W9N989-F1
#
_entry.id   AF-W9N989-F1
#
_cell.length_a   1.000
_cell.length_b   1.000
_cell.length_c   1.000
_cell.angle_alpha   90.00
_cell.angle_beta   90.00
_cell.angle_gamma   90.00
#
_symmetry.space_group_name_H-M   'P 1'
#
loop_
_entity.id
_entity.type
_entity.pdbx_description
1 polymer ?
#
loop_
_entity_poly.entity_id
_entity_poly.type
_entity_poly.pdbx_seq_one_letter_code
_entity_poly.pdbx_strand_id
1 'polypeptide(L)'
;MPDNEYSDYERLYSQVSSEKLVELDCIGLHLNSPEPAIICKQCGYAIMADKDRVSRHLGEIHNVDKAARRGLNKLIRSLNLLEPKSLRLRPDGSAPHPYLKSLTGASSCRHCGLRSTSDVVLQSHLRKMHPAEIELARKSGRHWLRDHIKTGLTLQSWTAQGGHKSWTVEIKGA
;
A
#
# COMPACT_ATOMS: atom_id res chain seq x y z
N MET A 1 -20.87 1.29 14.83
CA MET A 1 -20.38 -0.06 14.45
C MET A 1 -20.76 -0.26 12.99
N PRO A 2 -19.81 -0.41 12.03
CA PRO A 2 -20.15 -0.59 10.63
C PRO A 2 -20.12 -2.08 10.28
N ASP A 3 -21.17 -2.82 10.65
CA ASP A 3 -21.37 -4.21 10.21
C ASP A 3 -21.74 -4.33 8.72
N ASN A 4 -21.97 -3.20 8.04
CA ASN A 4 -22.44 -3.17 6.66
C ASN A 4 -21.31 -3.31 5.61
N GLU A 5 -20.08 -2.83 5.90
CA GLU A 5 -18.97 -2.89 4.92
C GLU A 5 -18.44 -4.31 4.71
N TYR A 6 -18.42 -5.14 5.77
CA TYR A 6 -17.93 -6.52 5.66
C TYR A 6 -18.85 -7.37 4.76
N SER A 7 -20.16 -7.13 4.83
CA SER A 7 -21.16 -7.81 3.98
C SER A 7 -21.01 -7.42 2.50
N ASP A 8 -20.67 -6.16 2.21
CA ASP A 8 -20.46 -5.71 0.83
C ASP A 8 -19.19 -6.31 0.19
N TYR A 9 -18.15 -6.59 0.98
CA TYR A 9 -16.93 -7.26 0.50
C TYR A 9 -17.17 -8.74 0.16
N GLU A 10 -17.89 -9.49 1.02
CA GLU A 10 -18.26 -10.88 0.71
C GLU A 10 -19.18 -10.98 -0.52
N ARG A 11 -20.04 -9.98 -0.74
CA ARG A 11 -20.88 -9.87 -1.94
C ARG A 11 -20.07 -9.67 -3.22
N LEU A 12 -19.00 -8.86 -3.20
CA LEU A 12 -18.13 -8.68 -4.36
C LEU A 12 -17.44 -9.98 -4.77
N TYR A 13 -16.96 -10.76 -3.80
CA TYR A 13 -16.31 -12.05 -4.07
C TYR A 13 -17.27 -13.13 -4.52
N SER A 14 -18.49 -13.18 -3.98
CA SER A 14 -19.50 -14.14 -4.44
C SER A 14 -20.04 -13.86 -5.85
N GLN A 15 -19.84 -12.65 -6.38
CA GLN A 15 -20.16 -12.29 -7.77
C GLN A 15 -19.08 -12.70 -8.78
N VAL A 16 -17.87 -13.04 -8.32
CA VAL A 16 -16.77 -13.47 -9.18
C VAL A 16 -16.62 -14.98 -9.08
N SER A 17 -16.81 -15.68 -10.20
CA SER A 17 -16.58 -17.13 -10.23
C SER A 17 -15.12 -17.46 -9.90
N SER A 18 -14.90 -18.61 -9.26
CA SER A 18 -13.57 -19.12 -8.96
C SER A 18 -12.68 -19.19 -10.21
N GLU A 19 -13.25 -19.57 -11.35
CA GLU A 19 -12.59 -19.59 -12.66
C GLU A 19 -11.99 -18.22 -13.04
N LYS A 20 -12.74 -17.13 -12.85
CA LYS A 20 -12.26 -15.77 -13.15
C LYS A 20 -11.14 -15.34 -12.21
N LEU A 21 -11.18 -15.76 -10.94
CA LEU A 21 -10.10 -15.48 -10.00
C LEU A 21 -8.81 -16.20 -10.43
N VAL A 22 -8.93 -17.46 -10.89
CA VAL A 22 -7.80 -18.21 -11.46
C VAL A 22 -7.28 -17.56 -12.74
N GLU A 23 -8.15 -17.11 -13.63
CA GLU A 23 -7.74 -16.38 -14.84
C GLU A 23 -6.94 -15.11 -14.51
N LEU A 24 -7.40 -14.32 -13.54
CA LEU A 24 -6.66 -13.15 -13.04
C LEU A 24 -5.29 -13.56 -12.50
N ASP A 25 -5.24 -14.64 -11.72
CA ASP A 25 -4.02 -15.17 -11.14
C ASP A 25 -2.98 -15.55 -12.21
N CYS A 26 -3.43 -16.26 -13.26
CA CYS A 26 -2.61 -16.70 -14.39
C CYS A 26 -1.96 -15.54 -15.17
N ILE A 27 -2.59 -14.36 -15.19
CA ILE A 27 -2.03 -13.15 -15.83
C ILE A 27 -1.31 -12.22 -14.85
N GLY A 28 -1.04 -12.70 -13.63
CA GLY A 28 -0.26 -11.98 -12.61
C GLY A 28 -1.04 -10.92 -11.83
N LEU A 29 -2.38 -10.99 -11.85
CA LEU A 29 -3.25 -10.13 -11.06
C LEU A 29 -3.82 -10.86 -9.85
N HIS A 30 -4.06 -10.11 -8.78
CA HIS A 30 -4.75 -10.58 -7.60
C HIS A 30 -5.86 -9.61 -7.23
N LEU A 31 -7.09 -10.10 -7.08
CA LEU A 31 -8.16 -9.35 -6.44
C LEU A 31 -7.98 -9.50 -4.91
N ASN A 32 -7.76 -8.39 -4.21
CA ASN A 32 -7.48 -8.37 -2.77
C ASN A 32 -8.74 -8.33 -1.90
N SER A 33 -8.68 -8.99 -0.74
CA SER A 33 -9.70 -8.98 0.32
C SER A 33 -9.00 -8.72 1.67
N PRO A 34 -9.60 -7.96 2.60
CA PRO A 34 -10.93 -7.36 2.53
C PRO A 34 -10.99 -6.05 1.74
N GLU A 35 -9.88 -5.35 1.50
CA GLU A 35 -9.86 -4.08 0.75
C GLU A 35 -9.88 -4.33 -0.78
N PRO A 36 -11.02 -4.20 -1.48
CA PRO A 36 -11.14 -4.67 -2.86
C PRO A 36 -10.27 -3.85 -3.80
N ALA A 37 -9.27 -4.50 -4.37
CA ALA A 37 -8.28 -3.86 -5.24
C ALA A 37 -7.67 -4.89 -6.18
N ILE A 38 -7.30 -4.45 -7.40
CA ILE A 38 -6.50 -5.26 -8.31
C ILE A 38 -5.03 -4.98 -8.06
N ILE A 39 -4.32 -5.96 -7.52
CA ILE A 39 -2.88 -5.92 -7.27
C ILE A 39 -2.16 -6.61 -8.41
N CYS A 40 -1.14 -5.95 -8.97
CA CYS A 40 -0.19 -6.63 -9.84
C CYS A 40 0.86 -7.31 -8.97
N LYS A 41 0.92 -8.65 -9.03
CA LYS A 41 1.84 -9.46 -8.24
C LYS A 41 3.31 -9.18 -8.60
N GLN A 42 3.58 -8.86 -9.86
CA GLN A 42 4.93 -8.59 -10.34
C GLN A 42 5.43 -7.20 -9.89
N CYS A 43 4.55 -6.21 -9.90
CA CYS A 43 4.89 -4.84 -9.50
C CYS A 43 4.82 -4.61 -7.98
N GLY A 44 3.98 -5.37 -7.28
CA GLY A 44 3.80 -5.26 -5.84
C GLY A 44 2.98 -4.05 -5.38
N TYR A 45 2.03 -3.57 -6.21
CA TYR A 45 1.11 -2.49 -5.85
C TYR A 45 -0.24 -2.65 -6.55
N ALA A 46 -1.27 -1.98 -6.01
CA ALA A 46 -2.60 -1.94 -6.59
C ALA A 46 -2.67 -0.97 -7.79
N ILE A 47 -3.26 -1.44 -8.89
CA ILE A 47 -3.48 -0.68 -10.11
C ILE A 47 -4.85 0.00 -10.00
N MET A 48 -4.95 1.22 -10.53
CA MET A 48 -6.25 1.87 -10.69
C MET A 48 -7.17 1.05 -11.61
N ALA A 49 -8.38 0.80 -11.14
CA ALA A 49 -9.39 0.02 -11.84
C ALA A 49 -10.18 0.83 -12.90
N ASP A 50 -9.75 2.04 -13.25
CA ASP A 50 -10.47 2.90 -14.19
C ASP A 50 -10.18 2.53 -15.65
N LYS A 51 -11.26 2.59 -16.45
CA LYS A 51 -11.25 2.44 -17.92
C LYS A 51 -10.57 1.15 -18.38
N ASP A 52 -9.32 1.25 -18.79
CA ASP A 52 -8.49 0.22 -19.40
C ASP A 52 -7.09 0.13 -18.75
N ARG A 53 -6.85 0.84 -17.63
CA ARG A 53 -5.51 0.95 -17.04
C ARG A 53 -4.93 -0.39 -16.62
N VAL A 54 -5.74 -1.31 -16.10
CA VAL A 54 -5.28 -2.65 -15.73
C VAL A 54 -4.81 -3.42 -16.97
N SER A 55 -5.64 -3.48 -18.02
CA SER A 55 -5.27 -4.15 -19.26
C SER A 55 -4.07 -3.50 -19.93
N ARG A 56 -4.01 -2.16 -19.97
CA ARG A 56 -2.90 -1.41 -20.54
C ARG A 56 -1.61 -1.62 -19.76
N HIS A 57 -1.66 -1.58 -18.43
CA HIS A 57 -0.53 -1.89 -17.56
C HIS A 57 0.05 -3.28 -17.86
N LEU A 58 -0.80 -4.31 -17.95
CA LEU A 58 -0.35 -5.66 -18.30
C LEU A 58 0.28 -5.74 -19.70
N GLY A 59 -0.28 -5.03 -20.68
CA GLY A 59 0.25 -5.02 -22.05
C GLY A 59 1.56 -4.23 -22.19
N GLU A 60 1.66 -3.05 -21.59
CA GLU A 60 2.80 -2.14 -21.73
C GLU A 60 3.97 -2.51 -20.81
N ILE A 61 3.68 -2.90 -19.56
CA ILE A 61 4.71 -3.16 -18.55
C ILE A 61 5.13 -4.62 -18.53
N HIS A 62 4.18 -5.54 -18.76
CA HIS A 62 4.40 -6.99 -18.62
C HIS A 62 4.28 -7.76 -19.94
N ASN A 63 4.06 -7.06 -21.06
CA ASN A 63 3.92 -7.66 -22.40
C ASN A 63 2.88 -8.80 -22.47
N VAL A 64 1.79 -8.71 -21.69
CA VAL A 64 0.74 -9.73 -21.73
C VAL A 64 -0.07 -9.59 -23.01
N ASP A 65 -0.25 -10.71 -23.71
CA ASP A 65 -0.95 -10.77 -24.98
C ASP A 65 -2.37 -10.22 -24.92
N LYS A 66 -2.82 -9.63 -26.02
CA LYS A 66 -4.17 -9.07 -26.14
C LYS A 66 -5.26 -10.14 -25.96
N ALA A 67 -4.98 -11.38 -26.39
CA ALA A 67 -5.90 -12.51 -26.23
C ALA A 67 -6.11 -12.86 -24.75
N ALA A 68 -5.03 -12.95 -23.96
CA ALA A 68 -5.08 -13.23 -22.53
C ALA A 68 -5.76 -12.10 -21.73
N ARG A 69 -5.73 -10.86 -22.23
CA ARG A 69 -6.41 -9.71 -21.60
C ARG A 69 -7.85 -9.49 -22.07
N ARG A 70 -8.40 -10.37 -22.91
CA ARG A 70 -9.73 -10.20 -23.49
C ARG A 70 -10.79 -10.24 -22.38
N GLY A 71 -11.72 -9.28 -22.38
CA GLY A 71 -12.79 -9.21 -21.39
C GLY A 71 -12.38 -8.67 -20.02
N LEU A 72 -11.08 -8.53 -19.72
CA LEU A 72 -10.57 -8.07 -18.43
C LEU A 72 -11.15 -6.72 -18.00
N ASN A 73 -11.17 -5.72 -18.89
CA ASN A 73 -11.72 -4.40 -18.57
C ASN A 73 -13.22 -4.44 -18.25
N LYS A 74 -13.98 -5.36 -18.86
CA LYS A 74 -15.40 -5.54 -18.56
C LYS A 74 -15.57 -6.11 -17.15
N LEU A 75 -14.75 -7.11 -16.79
CA LEU A 75 -14.72 -7.69 -15.45
C LEU A 75 -14.34 -6.65 -14.40
N ILE A 76 -13.23 -5.92 -14.59
CA ILE A 76 -12.77 -4.92 -13.61
C ILE A 76 -13.82 -3.82 -13.38
N ARG A 77 -14.49 -3.36 -14.44
CA ARG A 77 -15.57 -2.36 -14.31
C ARG A 77 -16.78 -2.89 -13.54
N SER A 78 -17.15 -4.17 -13.72
CA SER A 78 -18.29 -4.72 -12.97
C SER A 78 -18.05 -4.81 -11.46
N LEU A 79 -16.79 -4.79 -11.02
CA LEU A 79 -16.42 -4.84 -9.61
C LEU A 79 -16.56 -3.49 -8.87
N ASN A 80 -16.75 -2.38 -9.59
CA ASN A 80 -16.90 -1.04 -9.01
C ASN A 80 -15.86 -0.70 -7.92
N LEU A 81 -14.59 -1.08 -8.15
CA LEU A 81 -13.52 -0.95 -7.15
C LEU A 81 -13.18 0.52 -6.85
N LEU A 82 -12.85 0.78 -5.58
CA LEU A 82 -12.35 2.09 -5.15
C LEU A 82 -10.95 2.36 -5.68
N GLU A 83 -10.59 3.65 -5.73
CA GLU A 83 -9.21 4.04 -6.08
C GLU A 83 -8.23 3.56 -5.00
N PRO A 84 -7.05 3.00 -5.38
CA PRO A 84 -6.07 2.50 -4.42
C PRO A 84 -5.65 3.49 -3.32
N LYS A 85 -5.59 4.79 -3.64
CA LYS A 85 -5.25 5.87 -2.70
C LYS A 85 -6.36 6.16 -1.67
N SER A 86 -7.58 5.71 -1.94
CA SER A 86 -8.78 5.89 -1.12
C SER A 86 -9.10 4.65 -0.29
N LEU A 87 -8.40 3.54 -0.53
CA LEU A 87 -8.50 2.34 0.29
C LEU A 87 -8.05 2.64 1.73
N ARG A 88 -8.70 1.96 2.68
CA ARG A 88 -8.33 2.02 4.08
C ARG A 88 -6.91 1.50 4.26
N LEU A 89 -6.13 2.19 5.10
CA LEU A 89 -4.81 1.70 5.50
C LEU A 89 -4.96 0.55 6.48
N ARG A 90 -4.11 -0.47 6.32
CA ARG A 90 -3.99 -1.51 7.33
C ARG A 90 -3.37 -0.94 8.61
N PRO A 91 -3.70 -1.50 9.79
CA PRO A 91 -3.07 -1.09 11.04
C PRO A 91 -1.55 -1.25 10.99
N ASP A 92 -0.84 -0.36 11.68
CA ASP A 92 0.59 -0.55 11.92
C ASP A 92 0.85 -1.86 12.67
N GLY A 93 1.93 -2.55 12.31
CA GLY A 93 2.27 -3.88 12.85
C GLY A 93 1.52 -5.03 12.20
N SER A 94 0.71 -4.78 11.16
CA SER A 94 0.05 -5.84 10.42
C SER A 94 1.05 -6.82 9.80
N ALA A 95 0.62 -8.07 9.59
CA ALA A 95 1.38 -9.01 8.78
C ALA A 95 1.58 -8.44 7.35
N PRO A 96 2.74 -8.69 6.74
CA PRO A 96 3.01 -8.23 5.38
C PRO A 96 2.01 -8.87 4.41
N HIS A 97 1.42 -8.03 3.57
CA HIS A 97 0.56 -8.47 2.49
C HIS A 97 1.39 -9.23 1.45
N PRO A 98 0.99 -10.45 1.04
CA PRO A 98 1.83 -11.35 0.23
C PRO A 98 2.17 -10.82 -1.16
N TYR A 99 1.26 -10.02 -1.75
CA TYR A 99 1.43 -9.48 -3.11
C TYR A 99 1.81 -7.99 -3.14
N LEU A 100 2.08 -7.35 -2.00
CA LEU A 100 2.56 -5.97 -1.98
C LEU A 100 4.07 -5.94 -1.73
N LYS A 101 4.74 -5.00 -2.39
CA LYS A 101 6.17 -4.79 -2.19
C LYS A 101 6.42 -4.16 -0.82
N SER A 102 7.33 -4.76 -0.07
CA SER A 102 7.83 -4.20 1.18
C SER A 102 9.00 -3.24 0.92
N LEU A 103 8.91 -2.05 1.48
CA LEU A 103 9.94 -1.03 1.46
C LEU A 103 10.71 -1.06 2.78
N THR A 104 11.91 -1.63 2.76
CA THR A 104 12.79 -1.76 3.93
C THR A 104 13.64 -0.51 4.13
N GLY A 105 14.15 -0.30 5.35
CA GLY A 105 15.04 0.82 5.67
C GLY A 105 14.32 2.17 5.75
N ALA A 106 12.98 2.17 5.85
CA ALA A 106 12.23 3.38 6.04
C ALA A 106 12.34 3.89 7.49
N SER A 107 11.99 5.15 7.66
CA SER A 107 12.05 5.84 8.95
C SER A 107 10.75 6.61 9.19
N SER A 108 10.40 6.85 10.46
CA SER A 108 9.27 7.68 10.83
C SER A 108 9.62 8.72 11.89
N CYS A 109 8.94 9.86 11.86
CA CYS A 109 8.96 10.84 12.93
C CYS A 109 8.30 10.25 14.19
N ARG A 110 8.96 10.34 15.35
CA ARG A 110 8.40 9.86 16.62
C ARG A 110 7.24 10.69 17.15
N HIS A 111 7.12 11.94 16.70
CA HIS A 111 6.15 12.90 17.24
C HIS A 111 4.81 12.90 16.49
N CYS A 112 4.84 12.77 15.16
CA CYS A 112 3.62 12.80 14.33
C CYS A 112 3.44 11.58 13.44
N GLY A 113 4.39 10.64 13.43
CA GLY A 113 4.30 9.43 12.62
C GLY A 113 4.55 9.62 11.12
N LEU A 114 4.97 10.82 10.66
CA LEU A 114 5.34 11.03 9.24
C LEU A 114 6.41 10.02 8.82
N ARG A 115 6.18 9.29 7.73
CA ARG A 115 7.07 8.24 7.23
C ARG A 115 7.79 8.69 5.96
N SER A 116 9.06 8.32 5.84
CA SER A 116 9.85 8.53 4.62
C SER A 116 11.04 7.57 4.56
N THR A 117 11.53 7.30 3.36
CA THR A 117 12.84 6.67 3.14
C THR A 117 13.98 7.68 3.05
N SER A 118 13.67 8.98 3.01
CA SER A 118 14.67 10.04 2.95
C SER A 118 14.88 10.66 4.33
N ASP A 119 16.07 10.45 4.88
CA ASP A 119 16.47 11.10 6.13
C ASP A 119 16.46 12.63 6.02
N VAL A 120 16.80 13.17 4.84
CA VAL A 120 16.78 14.62 4.58
C VAL A 120 15.36 15.17 4.73
N VAL A 121 14.36 14.46 4.19
CA VAL A 121 12.94 14.84 4.32
C VAL A 121 12.52 14.83 5.79
N LEU A 122 12.89 13.79 6.55
CA LEU A 122 12.52 13.69 7.97
C LEU A 122 13.23 14.74 8.83
N GLN A 123 14.52 15.00 8.61
CA GLN A 123 15.25 16.04 9.34
C GLN A 123 14.70 17.44 9.07
N SER A 124 14.38 17.75 7.81
CA SER A 124 13.73 19.00 7.44
C SER A 124 12.35 19.11 8.08
N HIS A 125 11.56 18.04 8.06
CA HIS A 125 10.26 17.99 8.73
C HIS A 125 10.38 18.24 10.24
N LEU A 126 11.29 17.58 10.94
CA LEU A 126 11.49 17.74 12.38
C LEU A 126 11.80 19.19 12.75
N ARG A 127 12.72 19.84 12.01
CA ARG A 127 13.07 21.25 12.26
C ARG A 127 11.91 22.21 12.05
N LYS A 128 11.01 21.91 11.10
CA LYS A 128 9.88 22.77 10.76
C LYS A 128 8.65 22.55 11.65
N MET A 129 8.34 21.29 11.95
CA MET A 129 7.08 20.91 12.59
C MET A 129 7.23 20.61 14.09
N HIS A 130 8.44 20.27 14.55
CA HIS A 130 8.70 19.87 15.94
C HIS A 130 9.86 20.64 16.60
N PRO A 131 9.95 21.99 16.46
CA PRO A 131 11.05 22.75 17.06
C PRO A 131 11.02 22.72 18.59
N ALA A 132 9.83 22.71 19.20
CA ALA A 132 9.66 22.74 20.66
C ALA A 132 10.16 21.44 21.31
N GLU A 133 9.86 20.29 20.72
CA GLU A 133 10.28 18.98 21.19
C GLU A 133 11.80 18.80 21.08
N ILE A 134 12.40 19.34 20.01
CA ILE A 134 13.86 19.37 19.83
C ILE A 134 14.51 20.25 20.91
N GLU A 135 13.96 21.43 21.17
CA GLU A 135 14.50 22.34 22.19
C GLU A 135 14.38 21.76 23.59
N LEU A 136 13.24 21.16 23.92
CA LEU A 136 13.02 20.49 25.20
C LEU A 136 14.04 19.36 25.42
N ALA A 137 14.27 18.53 24.40
CA ALA A 137 15.24 17.44 24.51
C ALA A 137 16.68 17.94 24.69
N ARG A 138 17.03 19.08 24.07
CA ARG A 138 18.33 19.74 24.28
C ARG A 138 18.52 20.26 25.70
N LYS A 139 17.45 20.75 26.35
CA LYS A 139 17.50 21.20 27.75
C LYS A 139 17.78 20.05 28.71
N SER A 140 17.35 18.84 28.36
CA SER A 140 17.57 17.61 29.14
C SER A 140 18.94 16.95 28.89
N GLY A 141 19.78 17.48 27.98
CA GLY A 141 21.12 16.97 27.72
C GLY A 141 21.48 16.92 26.22
N ARG A 142 22.50 16.12 25.87
CA ARG A 142 22.88 15.91 24.46
C ARG A 142 21.86 15.01 23.78
N HIS A 143 20.99 15.62 22.97
CA HIS A 143 20.02 14.92 22.13
C HIS A 143 20.30 15.18 20.65
N TRP A 144 20.42 14.13 19.85
CA TRP A 144 20.66 14.22 18.42
C TRP A 144 19.34 14.26 17.67
N LEU A 145 19.32 14.90 16.49
CA LEU A 145 18.10 14.99 15.68
C LEU A 145 17.56 13.59 15.29
N ARG A 146 18.46 12.62 15.10
CA ARG A 146 18.11 11.22 14.81
C ARG A 146 17.33 10.55 15.93
N ASP A 147 17.46 11.02 17.18
CA ASP A 147 16.78 10.42 18.33
C ASP A 147 15.27 10.68 18.28
N HIS A 148 14.84 11.66 17.48
CA HIS A 148 13.43 11.94 17.17
C HIS A 148 12.91 11.15 15.96
N ILE A 149 13.73 10.25 15.39
CA ILE A 149 13.40 9.39 14.27
C ILE A 149 13.37 7.92 14.75
N LYS A 150 12.38 7.17 14.29
CA LYS A 150 12.34 5.71 14.41
C LYS A 150 12.81 5.12 13.09
N THR A 151 13.99 4.51 13.08
CA THR A 151 14.62 3.95 11.87
C THR A 151 14.34 2.44 11.73
N GLY A 152 14.68 1.87 10.57
CA GLY A 152 14.65 0.42 10.36
C GLY A 152 13.23 -0.14 10.20
N LEU A 153 12.28 0.71 9.78
CA LEU A 153 10.91 0.30 9.52
C LEU A 153 10.84 -0.41 8.17
N THR A 154 9.95 -1.39 8.10
CA THR A 154 9.46 -1.93 6.83
C THR A 154 8.06 -1.44 6.60
N LEU A 155 7.82 -0.85 5.44
CA LEU A 155 6.54 -0.26 5.06
C LEU A 155 5.92 -0.99 3.88
N GLN A 156 4.60 -1.10 3.87
CA GLN A 156 3.83 -1.44 2.68
C GLN A 156 2.79 -0.36 2.40
N SER A 157 2.40 -0.24 1.13
CA SER A 157 1.38 0.69 0.68
C SER A 157 0.60 0.10 -0.49
N TRP A 158 -0.65 0.56 -0.65
CA TRP A 158 -1.46 0.18 -1.80
C TRP A 158 -0.91 0.72 -3.11
N THR A 159 -0.19 1.85 -3.10
CA THR A 159 0.30 2.53 -4.31
C THR A 159 1.81 2.45 -4.45
N ALA A 160 2.31 2.60 -5.69
CA ALA A 160 3.74 2.54 -6.01
C ALA A 160 4.60 3.61 -5.31
N GLN A 161 4.03 4.78 -5.02
CA GLN A 161 4.73 5.93 -4.39
C GLN A 161 4.28 6.18 -2.94
N GLY A 162 3.70 5.17 -2.29
CA GLY A 162 2.86 5.33 -1.10
C GLY A 162 3.54 5.64 0.23
N GLY A 163 4.71 6.28 0.26
CA GLY A 163 5.41 6.62 1.51
C GLY A 163 4.51 7.32 2.54
N HIS A 164 3.67 8.26 2.09
CA HIS A 164 2.75 9.04 2.95
C HIS A 164 1.45 8.30 3.33
N LYS A 165 1.12 7.20 2.66
CA LYS A 165 -0.06 6.35 2.91
C LYS A 165 0.37 4.89 2.99
N SER A 166 1.29 4.65 3.91
CA SER A 166 1.87 3.35 4.18
C SER A 166 1.62 2.93 5.63
N TRP A 167 1.66 1.64 5.89
CA TRP A 167 1.63 1.05 7.22
C TRP A 167 2.92 0.27 7.46
N THR A 168 3.31 0.18 8.72
CA THR A 168 4.42 -0.67 9.16
C THR A 168 3.99 -2.13 9.16
N VAL A 169 4.90 -3.01 8.75
CA VAL A 169 4.67 -4.46 8.77
C VAL A 169 5.60 -5.15 9.76
N GLU A 170 5.08 -6.13 10.48
CA GLU A 170 5.89 -7.01 11.32
C GLU A 170 6.50 -8.12 10.45
N ILE A 171 7.80 -8.03 10.21
CA ILE A 171 8.56 -9.16 9.68
C ILE A 171 8.87 -10.06 10.87
N LYS A 172 8.08 -11.11 11.08
CA LYS A 172 8.45 -12.17 12.03
C LYS A 172 9.64 -12.94 11.44
N GLY A 173 10.82 -12.75 12.04
CA GLY A 173 12.04 -13.48 11.70
C GLY A 173 13.21 -12.56 11.35
N ALA A 174 13.95 -12.16 12.38
CA ALA A 174 15.39 -11.98 12.32
C ALA A 174 16.00 -12.93 13.36
#